data_AF-A0AA36HKE1-F1
#
_entry.id   AF-A0AA36HKE1-F1
#
_cell.length_a   1.000
_cell.length_b   1.000
_cell.length_c   1.000
_cell.angle_alpha   90.00
_cell.angle_beta   90.00
_cell.angle_gamma   90.00
#
_symmetry.space_group_name_H-M   'P 1'
#
loop_
_entity.id
_entity.type
_entity.pdbx_description
1 polymer ?
#
loop_
_entity_poly.entity_id
_entity_poly.type
_entity_poly.pdbx_seq_one_letter_code
_entity_poly.pdbx_strand_id
1 'polypeptide(L)'
;MLFMDHRGSLFHEDLAAFEELGLFKEGAYVVADNVLKPGAPYFLWRVCRSGHYDTQLTAVPEFGLGHQALTDWMAICRRVSLGPTRPPEPPEELQRLAQKCDDLRRRSLGGRLDAEDWSTHSAEMEAGLATLGIAATLPEAPQNDKRARPKLVAGNPLVAGRPRHSLSAKRSRQAIKKEKRKAREQKLEDWQMRH
;
A
#
# COMPACT_ATOMS: atom_id res chain seq x y z
N MET A 1 -7.60 15.41 0.96
CA MET A 1 -6.88 14.18 0.60
C MET A 1 -7.62 13.03 1.26
N LEU A 2 -7.86 11.96 0.52
CA LEU A 2 -8.43 10.71 1.02
C LEU A 2 -7.35 9.63 0.94
N PHE A 3 -7.13 8.91 2.03
CA PHE A 3 -6.20 7.77 2.08
C PHE A 3 -6.99 6.50 2.38
N MET A 4 -6.84 5.47 1.54
CA MET A 4 -7.56 4.21 1.61
C MET A 4 -6.57 3.07 1.91
N ASP A 5 -6.67 2.51 3.12
CA ASP A 5 -5.84 1.38 3.57
C ASP A 5 -6.70 0.38 4.36
N HIS A 6 -7.89 0.11 3.83
CA HIS A 6 -8.82 -0.86 4.41
C HIS A 6 -9.08 -2.01 3.42
N ARG A 7 -10.30 -2.54 3.37
CA ARG A 7 -10.69 -3.59 2.43
C ARG A 7 -10.79 -3.05 0.99
N GLY A 8 -9.81 -3.42 0.15
CA GLY A 8 -9.73 -3.03 -1.27
C GLY A 8 -10.99 -3.26 -2.11
N SER A 9 -11.77 -4.31 -1.82
CA SER A 9 -13.04 -4.57 -2.51
C SER A 9 -14.08 -3.46 -2.31
N LEU A 10 -13.98 -2.65 -1.25
CA LEU A 10 -14.92 -1.55 -0.94
C LEU A 10 -14.44 -0.19 -1.45
N PHE A 11 -13.18 -0.06 -1.90
CA PHE A 11 -12.60 1.23 -2.27
C PHE A 11 -13.41 1.96 -3.35
N HIS A 12 -13.99 1.22 -4.31
CA HIS A 12 -14.78 1.79 -5.40
C HIS A 12 -16.16 2.30 -4.95
N GLU A 13 -16.78 1.64 -3.97
CA GLU A 13 -18.06 2.06 -3.37
C GLU A 13 -17.86 3.28 -2.49
N ASP A 14 -16.83 3.25 -1.63
CA ASP A 14 -16.45 4.38 -0.80
C ASP A 14 -16.10 5.60 -1.65
N LEU A 15 -15.32 5.40 -2.72
CA LEU A 15 -14.99 6.49 -3.65
C LEU A 15 -16.26 7.10 -4.27
N ALA A 16 -17.19 6.26 -4.73
CA ALA A 16 -18.46 6.69 -5.30
C ALA A 16 -19.30 7.50 -4.29
N ALA A 17 -19.39 7.04 -3.04
CA ALA A 17 -20.10 7.76 -1.98
C ALA A 17 -19.50 9.15 -1.72
N PHE A 18 -18.17 9.26 -1.68
CA PHE A 18 -17.50 10.56 -1.51
C PHE A 18 -17.74 11.51 -2.70
N GLU A 19 -17.78 10.98 -3.93
CA GLU A 19 -18.11 11.75 -5.13
C GLU A 19 -19.57 12.25 -5.09
N GLU A 20 -20.53 11.37 -4.75
CA GLU A 20 -21.96 11.70 -4.67
C GLU A 20 -22.27 12.73 -3.59
N LEU A 21 -21.60 12.65 -2.45
CA LEU A 21 -21.71 13.61 -1.36
C LEU A 21 -21.00 14.96 -1.67
N GLY A 22 -20.32 15.07 -2.81
CA GLY A 22 -19.61 16.30 -3.20
C GLY A 22 -18.43 16.65 -2.29
N LEU A 23 -17.80 15.64 -1.67
CA LEU A 23 -16.72 15.84 -0.70
C LEU A 23 -15.37 16.15 -1.34
N PHE A 24 -15.26 16.00 -2.67
CA PHE A 24 -14.06 16.32 -3.41
C PHE A 24 -14.09 17.72 -4.03
N LYS A 25 -12.90 18.33 -4.07
CA LYS A 25 -12.58 19.48 -4.92
C LYS A 25 -11.72 19.01 -6.09
N GLU A 26 -11.70 19.78 -7.17
CA GLU A 26 -10.73 19.56 -8.24
C GLU A 26 -9.31 19.70 -7.68
N GLY A 27 -8.40 18.83 -8.11
CA GLY A 27 -7.07 18.69 -7.55
C GLY A 27 -6.99 17.90 -6.23
N ALA A 28 -8.10 17.40 -5.68
CA ALA A 28 -8.05 16.52 -4.53
C ALA A 28 -7.31 15.21 -4.85
N TYR A 29 -6.49 14.75 -3.92
CA TYR A 29 -5.79 13.47 -4.03
C TYR A 29 -6.54 12.36 -3.28
N VAL A 30 -6.66 11.21 -3.95
CA VAL A 30 -7.03 9.92 -3.39
C VAL A 30 -5.80 9.03 -3.49
N VAL A 31 -5.36 8.47 -2.39
CA VAL A 31 -4.22 7.55 -2.34
C VAL A 31 -4.70 6.24 -1.75
N ALA A 32 -4.47 5.12 -2.43
CA ALA A 32 -4.91 3.80 -2.01
C ALA A 32 -3.72 2.83 -1.95
N ASP A 33 -3.54 2.20 -0.80
CA ASP A 33 -2.53 1.17 -0.58
C ASP A 33 -3.09 -0.23 -0.88
N ASN A 34 -2.21 -1.22 -1.04
CA ASN A 34 -2.58 -2.64 -1.17
C ASN A 34 -3.54 -2.92 -2.36
N VAL A 35 -3.37 -2.18 -3.47
CA VAL A 35 -4.27 -2.29 -4.63
C VAL A 35 -3.94 -3.47 -5.55
N LEU A 36 -2.81 -4.15 -5.35
CA LEU A 36 -2.47 -5.42 -6.00
C LEU A 36 -2.72 -6.62 -5.08
N LYS A 37 -2.35 -6.56 -3.78
CA LYS A 37 -2.62 -7.63 -2.80
C LYS A 37 -3.34 -7.14 -1.54
N PRO A 38 -4.47 -7.75 -1.14
CA PRO A 38 -5.22 -8.75 -1.89
C PRO A 38 -5.81 -8.20 -3.19
N GLY A 39 -5.81 -6.88 -3.40
CA GLY A 39 -6.20 -6.24 -4.65
C GLY A 39 -7.43 -5.35 -4.54
N ALA A 40 -7.54 -4.38 -5.44
CA ALA A 40 -8.68 -3.47 -5.56
C ALA A 40 -9.09 -3.25 -7.04
N PRO A 41 -9.41 -4.31 -7.81
CA PRO A 41 -9.58 -4.21 -9.27
C PRO A 41 -10.70 -3.26 -9.70
N TYR A 42 -11.85 -3.25 -9.01
CA TYR A 42 -12.94 -2.30 -9.32
C TYR A 42 -12.55 -0.85 -9.06
N PHE A 43 -11.75 -0.59 -8.03
CA PHE A 43 -11.24 0.74 -7.75
C PHE A 43 -10.28 1.17 -8.86
N LEU A 44 -9.31 0.32 -9.23
CA LEU A 44 -8.37 0.58 -10.32
C LEU A 44 -9.09 0.85 -11.64
N TRP A 45 -10.10 0.04 -11.97
CA TRP A 45 -10.94 0.26 -13.15
C TRP A 45 -11.62 1.63 -13.13
N ARG A 46 -12.25 2.00 -12.00
CA ARG A 46 -12.93 3.29 -11.84
C ARG A 46 -11.98 4.47 -12.06
N VAL A 47 -10.83 4.47 -11.39
CA VAL A 47 -9.89 5.61 -11.46
C VAL A 47 -9.15 5.68 -12.79
N CYS A 48 -8.89 4.54 -13.45
CA CYS A 48 -8.22 4.52 -14.76
C CYS A 48 -9.17 4.72 -15.95
N ARG A 49 -10.46 4.41 -15.84
CA ARG A 49 -11.40 4.43 -16.98
C ARG A 49 -12.42 5.55 -16.97
N SER A 50 -12.63 6.21 -15.84
CA SER A 50 -13.66 7.25 -15.76
C SER A 50 -13.27 8.58 -16.43
N GLY A 51 -11.97 8.87 -16.62
CA GLY A 51 -11.51 10.18 -17.11
C GLY A 51 -11.61 11.31 -16.08
N HIS A 52 -12.03 11.02 -14.84
CA HIS A 52 -12.11 12.00 -13.75
C HIS A 52 -10.86 12.05 -12.87
N TYR A 53 -9.94 11.12 -13.07
CA TYR A 53 -8.71 11.00 -12.31
C TYR A 53 -7.51 10.91 -13.24
N ASP A 54 -6.49 11.71 -12.92
CA ASP A 54 -5.13 11.46 -13.35
C ASP A 54 -4.51 10.46 -12.35
N THR A 55 -4.27 9.23 -12.80
CA THR A 55 -3.93 8.11 -11.94
C THR A 55 -2.52 7.62 -12.22
N GLN A 56 -1.68 7.63 -11.18
CA GLN A 56 -0.38 6.99 -11.16
C GLN A 56 -0.43 5.74 -10.29
N LEU A 57 -0.05 4.59 -10.86
CA LEU A 57 0.13 3.34 -10.13
C LEU A 57 1.62 3.14 -9.89
N THR A 58 2.02 3.02 -8.62
CA THR A 58 3.44 2.89 -8.24
C THR A 58 3.67 1.55 -7.58
N ALA A 59 4.62 0.79 -8.11
CA ALA A 59 5.07 -0.45 -7.51
C ALA A 59 5.95 -0.14 -6.27
N VAL A 60 5.56 -0.65 -5.10
CA VAL A 60 6.21 -0.41 -3.80
C VAL A 60 6.64 -1.72 -3.15
N PRO A 61 7.87 -1.84 -2.61
CA PRO A 61 8.27 -3.01 -1.84
C PRO A 61 7.40 -3.17 -0.58
N GLU A 62 6.91 -4.38 -0.32
CA GLU A 62 6.10 -4.65 0.86
C GLU A 62 6.99 -4.70 2.13
N PHE A 63 6.73 -3.83 3.08
CA PHE A 63 7.45 -3.78 4.36
C PHE A 63 6.66 -4.52 5.45
N GLY A 64 7.13 -5.68 5.92
CA GLY A 64 6.65 -6.21 7.19
C GLY A 64 6.64 -7.73 7.39
N LEU A 65 6.67 -8.53 6.31
CA LEU A 65 6.43 -9.97 6.41
C LEU A 65 7.69 -10.87 6.31
N GLY A 66 8.90 -10.31 6.26
CA GLY A 66 10.10 -11.10 5.98
C GLY A 66 10.19 -11.58 4.52
N HIS A 67 9.12 -11.41 3.74
CA HIS A 67 9.05 -11.55 2.29
C HIS A 67 9.50 -10.24 1.61
N GLN A 68 10.67 -9.73 1.95
CA GLN A 68 11.21 -8.44 1.49
C GLN A 68 11.37 -8.31 -0.04
N ALA A 69 10.99 -9.34 -0.80
CA ALA A 69 11.03 -9.39 -2.25
C ALA A 69 9.66 -9.20 -2.93
N LEU A 70 8.55 -9.24 -2.19
CA LEU A 70 7.24 -9.06 -2.83
C LEU A 70 6.91 -7.58 -2.99
N THR A 71 6.47 -7.24 -4.19
CA THR A 71 6.01 -5.90 -4.56
C THR A 71 4.49 -5.84 -4.41
N ASP A 72 3.97 -4.72 -3.94
CA ASP A 72 2.55 -4.36 -4.05
C ASP A 72 2.45 -3.06 -4.85
N TRP A 73 1.23 -2.64 -5.17
CA TRP A 73 0.98 -1.38 -5.84
C TRP A 73 0.31 -0.41 -4.87
N MET A 74 0.61 0.87 -5.08
CA MET A 74 -0.08 2.00 -4.49
C MET A 74 -0.65 2.85 -5.63
N ALA A 75 -1.91 3.22 -5.54
CA ALA A 75 -2.55 4.12 -6.48
C ALA A 75 -2.56 5.55 -5.93
N ILE A 76 -2.11 6.51 -6.75
CA ILE A 76 -2.12 7.94 -6.45
C ILE A 76 -2.97 8.60 -7.53
N CYS A 77 -4.18 9.03 -7.15
CA CYS A 77 -5.19 9.53 -8.08
C CYS A 77 -5.49 11.00 -7.77
N ARG A 78 -5.20 11.89 -8.72
CA ARG A 78 -5.58 13.31 -8.63
C ARG A 78 -6.91 13.53 -9.35
N ARG A 79 -7.91 14.07 -8.64
CA ARG A 79 -9.20 14.44 -9.22
C ARG A 79 -9.01 15.60 -10.21
N VAL A 80 -9.40 15.41 -11.47
CA VAL A 80 -9.29 16.43 -12.53
C VAL A 80 -10.63 16.96 -13.03
N SER A 81 -11.76 16.36 -12.63
CA SER A 81 -13.10 16.82 -13.03
C SER A 81 -14.14 16.53 -11.95
N LEU A 82 -14.98 17.50 -11.58
CA LEU A 82 -16.00 17.36 -10.53
C LEU A 82 -17.35 16.77 -10.98
N GLY A 83 -17.49 16.44 -12.27
CA GLY A 83 -18.73 15.87 -12.79
C GLY A 83 -19.05 14.47 -12.22
N PRO A 84 -20.29 13.99 -12.43
CA PRO A 84 -20.69 12.63 -12.05
C PRO A 84 -19.77 11.60 -12.70
N THR A 85 -19.18 10.72 -11.89
CA THR A 85 -18.25 9.71 -12.36
C THR A 85 -19.02 8.45 -12.72
N ARG A 86 -19.03 8.10 -14.01
CA ARG A 86 -19.59 6.86 -14.53
C ARG A 86 -18.51 6.13 -15.32
N PRO A 87 -17.72 5.26 -14.67
CA PRO A 87 -16.80 4.42 -15.42
C PRO A 87 -17.60 3.51 -16.39
N PRO A 88 -16.99 3.06 -17.49
CA PRO A 88 -17.60 2.03 -18.34
C PRO A 88 -17.89 0.77 -17.53
N GLU A 89 -18.87 -0.02 -18.00
CA GLU A 89 -19.23 -1.29 -17.38
C GLU A 89 -17.98 -2.18 -17.24
N PRO A 90 -17.71 -2.73 -16.05
CA PRO A 90 -16.58 -3.62 -15.85
C PRO A 90 -16.66 -4.87 -16.75
N PRO A 91 -15.57 -5.28 -17.40
CA PRO A 91 -15.55 -6.53 -18.16
C PRO A 91 -15.57 -7.75 -17.22
N GLU A 92 -15.98 -8.91 -17.73
CA GLU A 92 -16.10 -10.15 -16.94
C GLU A 92 -14.76 -10.56 -16.31
N GLU A 93 -13.66 -10.32 -17.01
CA GLU A 93 -12.31 -10.58 -16.51
C GLU A 93 -12.03 -9.82 -15.20
N LEU A 94 -12.52 -8.58 -15.08
CA LEU A 94 -12.36 -7.78 -13.85
C LEU A 94 -13.16 -8.38 -12.70
N GLN A 95 -14.36 -8.90 -12.96
CA GLN A 95 -15.17 -9.60 -11.96
C GLN A 95 -14.47 -10.87 -11.45
N ARG A 96 -13.83 -11.63 -12.34
CA ARG A 96 -13.05 -12.80 -11.96
C ARG A 96 -11.86 -12.42 -11.07
N LEU A 97 -11.15 -11.34 -11.39
CA LEU A 97 -10.08 -10.81 -10.53
C LEU A 97 -10.60 -10.38 -9.16
N ALA A 98 -11.73 -9.67 -9.12
CA ALA A 98 -12.35 -9.24 -7.86
C ALA A 98 -12.72 -10.45 -6.97
N GLN A 99 -13.29 -11.51 -7.56
CA GLN A 99 -13.60 -12.74 -6.84
C GLN A 99 -12.34 -13.37 -6.25
N LYS A 100 -11.25 -13.45 -7.02
CA LYS A 100 -9.96 -13.96 -6.53
C LYS A 100 -9.42 -13.13 -5.36
N CYS A 101 -9.53 -11.81 -5.42
CA CYS A 101 -9.12 -10.91 -4.32
C CYS A 101 -9.88 -11.22 -3.02
N ASP A 102 -11.20 -11.41 -3.11
CA ASP A 102 -12.03 -11.77 -1.95
C ASP A 102 -11.72 -13.17 -1.43
N ASP A 103 -11.47 -14.14 -2.31
CA ASP A 103 -11.08 -15.50 -1.94
C ASP A 103 -9.75 -15.52 -1.18
N LEU A 104 -8.74 -14.83 -1.70
CA LEU A 104 -7.44 -14.70 -1.05
C LEU A 104 -7.57 -13.99 0.29
N ARG A 105 -8.35 -12.91 0.38
CA ARG A 105 -8.60 -12.22 1.66
C ARG A 105 -9.27 -13.13 2.67
N ARG A 106 -10.25 -13.95 2.27
CA ARG A 106 -10.89 -14.93 3.17
C ARG A 106 -9.87 -15.96 3.68
N ARG A 107 -8.99 -16.46 2.81
CA ARG A 107 -7.91 -17.38 3.18
C ARG A 107 -6.87 -16.73 4.11
N SER A 108 -6.54 -15.47 3.89
CA SER A 108 -5.54 -14.72 4.69
C SER A 108 -6.00 -14.53 6.14
N LEU A 109 -7.29 -14.24 6.35
CA LEU A 109 -7.89 -14.15 7.69
C LEU A 109 -7.79 -15.47 8.47
N GLY A 110 -7.74 -16.61 7.77
CA GLY A 110 -7.54 -17.93 8.37
C GLY A 110 -6.07 -18.29 8.63
N GLY A 111 -5.10 -17.44 8.28
CA GLY A 111 -3.67 -17.71 8.45
C GLY A 111 -3.13 -18.82 7.55
N ARG A 112 -3.82 -19.14 6.44
CA ARG A 112 -3.49 -20.26 5.54
C ARG A 112 -2.77 -19.85 4.26
N LEU A 113 -2.11 -18.69 4.26
CA LEU A 113 -1.38 -18.19 3.09
C LEU A 113 0.10 -18.11 3.41
N ASP A 114 0.92 -18.67 2.53
CA ASP A 114 2.36 -18.51 2.53
C ASP A 114 2.81 -17.50 1.46
N ALA A 115 4.13 -17.31 1.33
CA ALA A 115 4.70 -16.36 0.37
C ALA A 115 4.41 -16.74 -1.09
N GLU A 116 4.29 -18.02 -1.39
CA GLU A 116 4.07 -18.53 -2.75
C GLU A 116 2.63 -18.26 -3.19
N ASP A 117 1.66 -18.43 -2.28
CA ASP A 117 0.27 -18.01 -2.49
C ASP A 117 0.18 -16.52 -2.86
N TRP A 118 0.85 -15.65 -2.09
CA TRP A 118 0.86 -14.21 -2.34
C TRP A 118 1.54 -13.85 -3.67
N SER A 119 2.67 -14.49 -3.97
CA SER A 119 3.39 -14.29 -5.22
C SER A 119 2.56 -14.70 -6.43
N THR A 120 1.90 -15.85 -6.34
CA THR A 120 1.04 -16.38 -7.40
C THR A 120 -0.13 -15.45 -7.65
N HIS A 121 -0.82 -15.02 -6.58
CA HIS A 121 -1.92 -14.07 -6.70
C HIS A 121 -1.48 -12.73 -7.30
N SER A 122 -0.35 -12.18 -6.88
CA SER A 122 0.22 -10.97 -7.49
C SER A 122 0.42 -11.13 -8.98
N ALA A 123 1.07 -12.21 -9.42
CA ALA A 123 1.35 -12.44 -10.84
C ALA A 123 0.05 -12.58 -11.67
N GLU A 124 -0.96 -13.26 -11.14
CA GLU A 124 -2.27 -13.38 -11.78
C GLU A 124 -3.01 -12.03 -11.86
N MET A 125 -2.97 -11.24 -10.79
CA MET A 125 -3.55 -9.90 -10.75
C MET A 125 -2.87 -8.96 -11.74
N GLU A 126 -1.54 -8.95 -11.79
CA GLU A 126 -0.79 -8.12 -12.75
C GLU A 126 -1.11 -8.52 -14.19
N ALA A 127 -1.09 -9.82 -14.50
CA ALA A 127 -1.42 -10.32 -15.83
C ALA A 127 -2.85 -9.96 -16.24
N GLY A 128 -3.83 -10.14 -15.33
CA GLY A 128 -5.23 -9.82 -15.60
C GLY A 128 -5.49 -8.31 -15.73
N LEU A 129 -4.85 -7.47 -14.92
CA LEU A 129 -4.96 -6.02 -15.05
C LEU A 129 -4.26 -5.51 -16.33
N ALA A 130 -3.17 -6.14 -16.74
CA ALA A 130 -2.45 -5.79 -17.96
C ALA A 130 -3.28 -6.03 -19.23
N THR A 131 -4.10 -7.08 -19.30
CA THR A 131 -5.04 -7.27 -20.43
C THR A 131 -6.07 -6.15 -20.52
N LEU A 132 -6.36 -5.51 -19.38
CA LEU A 132 -7.22 -4.35 -19.26
C LEU A 132 -6.45 -3.03 -19.37
N GLY A 133 -5.18 -3.04 -19.80
CA GLY A 133 -4.35 -1.83 -19.93
C GLY A 133 -4.07 -1.09 -18.62
N ILE A 134 -4.15 -1.79 -17.48
CA ILE A 134 -3.85 -1.26 -16.16
C ILE A 134 -2.53 -1.87 -15.70
N ALA A 135 -1.50 -1.04 -15.52
CA ALA A 135 -0.18 -1.49 -15.08
C ALA A 135 0.47 -0.45 -14.15
N ALA A 136 1.24 -0.90 -13.17
CA ALA A 136 2.09 -0.02 -12.39
C ALA A 136 3.27 0.50 -13.21
N THR A 137 3.59 1.77 -12.96
CA THR A 137 4.87 2.33 -13.36
C THR A 137 5.89 1.92 -12.29
N LEU A 138 6.99 1.31 -12.73
CA LEU A 138 8.13 1.10 -11.84
C LEU A 138 8.70 2.48 -11.51
N PRO A 139 8.92 2.82 -10.23
CA PRO A 139 9.61 4.05 -9.91
C PRO A 139 10.97 4.01 -10.62
N GLU A 140 11.28 5.04 -11.40
CA GLU A 140 12.60 5.15 -12.01
C GLU A 140 13.62 4.99 -10.90
N ALA A 141 14.57 4.06 -11.08
CA ALA A 141 15.63 3.86 -10.12
C ALA A 141 16.24 5.24 -9.84
N PRO A 142 16.38 5.66 -8.56
CA PRO A 142 16.85 6.99 -8.23
C PRO A 142 18.15 7.21 -8.99
N GLN A 143 18.11 8.10 -9.99
CA GLN A 143 19.31 8.46 -10.72
C GLN A 143 20.26 8.93 -9.65
N ASN A 144 21.36 8.21 -9.50
CA ASN A 144 22.33 8.42 -8.44
C ASN A 144 23.06 9.72 -8.77
N ASP A 145 22.37 10.85 -8.57
CA ASP A 145 22.86 12.16 -8.91
C ASP A 145 23.90 12.53 -7.85
N LYS A 146 25.12 12.04 -8.09
CA LYS A 146 26.31 12.33 -7.29
C LYS A 146 26.59 13.84 -7.22
N ARG A 147 25.90 14.69 -7.99
CA ARG A 147 26.09 16.15 -8.03
C ARG A 147 25.25 16.90 -6.99
N ALA A 148 24.22 16.30 -6.41
CA ALA A 148 23.40 16.93 -5.37
C ALA A 148 23.92 16.65 -3.94
N ARG A 149 25.24 16.58 -3.73
CA ARG A 149 25.78 16.79 -2.38
C ARG A 149 25.66 18.28 -2.08
N PRO A 150 24.78 18.74 -1.17
CA PRO A 150 24.83 20.11 -0.73
C PRO A 150 26.24 20.35 -0.21
N LYS A 151 26.98 21.28 -0.84
CA LYS A 151 28.21 21.80 -0.23
C LYS A 151 27.78 22.31 1.13
N LEU A 152 28.21 21.64 2.19
CA LEU A 152 28.13 22.17 3.55
C LEU A 152 28.79 23.54 3.51
N VAL A 153 27.96 24.58 3.40
CA VAL A 153 28.40 25.96 3.54
C VAL A 153 28.89 26.04 4.99
N ALA A 154 30.20 26.23 5.14
CA ALA A 154 30.82 26.45 6.44
C ALA A 154 30.27 27.75 7.02
N GLY A 155 29.15 27.64 7.75
CA GLY A 155 28.53 28.71 8.49
C GLY A 155 29.17 28.85 9.86
N ASN A 156 29.64 30.08 10.12
CA ASN A 156 30.21 30.65 11.35
C ASN A 156 29.82 30.00 12.69
N PRO A 157 30.76 29.95 13.66
CA PRO A 157 30.46 29.57 15.02
C PRO A 157 29.81 30.74 15.75
N LEU A 158 28.75 30.45 16.53
CA LEU A 158 28.25 31.17 17.72
C LEU A 158 26.71 31.20 17.70
N VAL A 159 26.07 30.21 18.33
CA VAL A 159 25.09 30.44 19.42
C VAL A 159 25.09 29.16 20.27
N ALA A 160 25.42 29.34 21.54
CA ALA A 160 25.43 28.29 22.55
C ALA A 160 24.00 27.88 22.96
N GLY A 161 23.85 26.59 23.27
CA GLY A 161 22.92 26.13 24.29
C GLY A 161 21.63 25.47 23.80
N ARG A 162 21.68 24.17 23.47
CA ARG A 162 20.57 23.24 23.75
C ARG A 162 21.09 21.84 24.15
N PRO A 163 20.37 21.11 25.02
CA PRO A 163 20.90 19.96 25.72
C PRO A 163 20.90 18.68 24.87
N ARG A 164 21.97 17.89 25.06
CA ARG A 164 22.15 16.55 24.50
C ARG A 164 21.15 15.59 25.15
N HIS A 165 20.09 15.20 24.43
CA HIS A 165 19.39 13.95 24.74
C HIS A 165 20.07 12.79 24.01
N SER A 166 20.91 12.13 24.78
CA SER A 166 21.71 10.95 24.48
C SER A 166 20.86 9.67 24.52
N LEU A 167 21.16 8.74 23.61
CA LEU A 167 21.24 7.28 23.79
C LEU A 167 20.05 6.47 24.38
N SER A 168 18.96 7.10 24.82
CA SER A 168 17.83 6.44 25.52
C SER A 168 16.92 5.64 24.56
N ALA A 169 16.69 6.12 23.34
CA ALA A 169 15.76 5.49 22.41
C ALA A 169 16.24 4.13 21.85
N LYS A 170 17.56 3.88 21.79
CA LYS A 170 18.10 2.60 21.28
C LYS A 170 18.02 1.46 22.30
N ARG A 171 18.12 1.75 23.61
CA ARG A 171 17.94 0.75 24.68
C ARG A 171 16.48 0.31 24.81
N SER A 172 15.54 1.23 24.58
CA SER A 172 14.09 0.94 24.64
C SER A 172 13.63 -0.08 23.59
N ARG A 173 14.13 0.01 22.35
CA ARG A 173 13.76 -0.94 21.27
C ARG A 173 14.31 -2.37 21.50
N GLN A 174 15.49 -2.51 22.09
CA GLN A 174 16.06 -3.83 22.40
C GLN A 174 15.34 -4.52 23.57
N ALA A 175 14.89 -3.76 24.57
CA ALA A 175 14.09 -4.29 25.68
C ALA A 175 12.74 -4.85 25.19
N ILE A 176 12.02 -4.07 24.37
CA ILE A 176 10.73 -4.48 23.79
C ILE A 176 10.85 -5.75 22.93
N LYS A 177 11.95 -5.88 22.16
CA LYS A 177 12.19 -7.07 21.32
C LYS A 177 12.46 -8.33 22.16
N LYS A 178 13.15 -8.19 23.30
CA LYS A 178 13.45 -9.31 24.22
C LYS A 178 12.20 -9.78 24.96
N GLU A 179 11.33 -8.84 25.35
CA GLU A 179 10.07 -9.13 26.05
C GLU A 179 9.06 -9.85 25.15
N LYS A 180 8.92 -9.41 23.89
CA LYS A 180 8.07 -10.10 22.89
C LYS A 180 8.53 -11.53 22.59
N ARG A 181 9.84 -11.80 22.62
CA ARG A 181 10.38 -13.15 22.41
C ARG A 181 10.05 -14.08 23.57
N LYS A 182 10.25 -13.64 24.82
CA LYS A 182 9.88 -14.41 26.02
C LYS A 182 8.40 -14.74 26.06
N ALA A 183 7.53 -13.79 25.74
CA ALA A 183 6.08 -14.03 25.71
C ALA A 183 5.66 -15.08 24.67
N ARG A 184 6.43 -15.21 23.58
CA ARG A 184 6.18 -16.18 22.51
C ARG A 184 6.68 -17.58 22.87
N GLU A 185 7.82 -17.67 23.57
CA GLU A 185 8.36 -18.92 24.13
C GLU A 185 7.42 -19.47 25.22
N GLN A 186 6.95 -18.63 26.14
CA GLN A 186 6.00 -19.03 27.19
C GLN A 186 4.68 -19.58 26.62
N LYS A 187 4.12 -18.91 25.60
CA LYS A 187 2.90 -19.38 24.93
C LYS A 187 3.08 -20.73 24.23
N LEU A 188 4.30 -21.03 23.76
CA LEU A 188 4.61 -22.29 23.11
C LEU A 188 4.70 -23.43 24.14
N GLU A 189 5.34 -23.17 25.29
CA GLU A 189 5.40 -24.11 26.42
C GLU A 189 4.00 -24.39 26.99
N ASP A 190 3.18 -23.35 27.20
CA ASP A 190 1.81 -23.48 27.68
C ASP A 190 0.93 -24.30 26.71
N TRP A 191 1.20 -24.21 25.39
CA TRP A 191 0.50 -25.00 24.38
C TRP A 191 0.95 -26.47 24.40
N GLN A 192 2.26 -26.73 24.54
CA GLN A 192 2.81 -28.08 24.64
C GLN A 192 2.37 -28.82 25.90
N MET A 193 2.05 -28.12 26.98
CA MET A 193 1.56 -28.75 28.22
C MET A 193 0.07 -29.10 28.19
N ARG A 194 -0.70 -28.60 27.20
CA ARG A 194 -2.14 -28.81 27.08
C ARG A 194 -2.51 -29.94 26.10
N HIS A 195 -1.54 -30.50 25.39
CA HIS A 195 -1.70 -31.53 24.37
C HIS A 195 -0.67 -32.63 24.53
#